data_AF-A0A1I2EWN4-F1
#
_entry.id   AF-A0A1I2EWN4-F1
#
_cell.length_a   1.000
_cell.length_b   1.000
_cell.length_c   1.000
_cell.angle_alpha   90.00
_cell.angle_beta   90.00
_cell.angle_gamma   90.00
#
_symmetry.space_group_name_H-M   'P 1'
#
loop_
_entity.id
_entity.type
_entity.pdbx_description
1 polymer ?
#
loop_
_entity_poly.entity_id
_entity_poly.type
_entity_poly.pdbx_seq_one_letter_code
_entity_poly.pdbx_strand_id
1 'polypeptide(L)'
;MSDLSNVNWRKTQPLVKYVQELVPDYFPVIPKNHPAGRGVGGYVNRTTHTGGFSAHAEGRAADIYLDAYDLEQLRIGNALMDGFIEYSRNLGVDHIIWNGQIWSLTKGGPRPYTGGNGPHTNHVHVAFTRAGSQSKNAYLKQMLDEITLSLTISEIGYAFGHIF
;
A
#
# COMPACT_ATOMS: atom_id res chain seq x y z
N MET A 1 23.18 -0.44 -10.12
CA MET A 1 21.78 -0.88 -10.32
C MET A 1 21.72 -2.36 -10.04
N SER A 2 20.68 -2.84 -9.35
CA SER A 2 20.49 -4.28 -9.10
C SER A 2 20.36 -5.02 -10.43
N ASP A 3 21.04 -6.16 -10.59
CA ASP A 3 20.83 -7.02 -11.76
C ASP A 3 19.44 -7.69 -11.65
N LEU A 4 18.58 -7.43 -12.63
CA LEU A 4 17.20 -7.91 -12.68
C LEU A 4 17.00 -9.03 -13.72
N SER A 5 18.05 -9.44 -14.42
CA SER A 5 17.99 -10.37 -15.55
C SER A 5 17.44 -11.76 -15.16
N ASN A 6 17.70 -12.19 -13.92
CA ASN A 6 17.32 -13.52 -13.41
C ASN A 6 16.12 -13.49 -12.45
N VAL A 7 15.41 -12.37 -12.35
CA VAL A 7 14.24 -12.26 -11.47
C VAL A 7 13.06 -13.02 -12.06
N ASN A 8 12.47 -13.92 -11.27
CA ASN A 8 11.19 -14.53 -11.62
C ASN A 8 10.05 -13.54 -11.34
N TRP A 9 9.50 -12.93 -12.39
CA TRP A 9 8.40 -11.98 -12.32
C TRP A 9 7.02 -12.64 -12.14
N ARG A 10 6.92 -13.97 -12.20
CA ARG A 10 5.67 -14.71 -12.05
C ARG A 10 5.42 -15.17 -10.60
N LYS A 11 5.76 -14.32 -9.63
CA LYS A 11 5.54 -14.57 -8.20
C LYS A 11 5.55 -13.25 -7.42
N THR A 12 5.09 -13.27 -6.18
CA THR A 12 5.21 -12.13 -5.26
C THR A 12 6.68 -11.77 -5.04
N GLN A 13 7.02 -10.49 -5.21
CA GLN A 13 8.38 -9.99 -5.02
C GLN A 13 8.70 -9.73 -3.54
N PRO A 14 9.99 -9.76 -3.14
CA PRO A 14 10.40 -9.68 -1.74
C PRO A 14 9.77 -8.54 -0.92
N LEU A 15 9.71 -7.32 -1.45
CA LEU A 15 9.12 -6.19 -0.73
C LEU A 15 7.61 -6.37 -0.53
N VAL A 16 6.89 -6.84 -1.55
CA VAL A 16 5.44 -7.11 -1.44
C VAL A 16 5.18 -8.19 -0.41
N LYS A 17 5.99 -9.26 -0.39
CA LYS A 17 5.89 -10.29 0.66
C LYS A 17 6.11 -9.69 2.05
N TYR A 18 7.03 -8.73 2.18
CA TYR A 18 7.27 -8.07 3.45
C TYR A 18 6.11 -7.15 3.88
N VAL A 19 5.45 -6.48 2.93
CA VAL A 19 4.19 -5.76 3.19
C VAL A 19 3.11 -6.72 3.69
N GLN A 20 2.97 -7.90 3.07
CA GLN A 20 2.01 -8.93 3.50
C GLN A 20 2.27 -9.44 4.92
N GLU A 21 3.54 -9.52 5.31
CA GLU A 21 3.94 -9.95 6.65
C GLU A 21 3.71 -8.83 7.69
N LEU A 22 4.18 -7.61 7.43
CA LEU A 22 4.21 -6.56 8.44
C LEU A 22 2.91 -5.79 8.61
N VAL A 23 2.21 -5.43 7.53
CA VAL A 23 1.06 -4.53 7.64
C VAL A 23 -0.01 -5.07 8.61
N PRO A 24 -0.37 -6.37 8.58
CA PRO A 24 -1.28 -6.96 9.56
C PRO A 24 -0.76 -7.01 11.01
N ASP A 25 0.56 -6.94 11.23
CA ASP A 25 1.13 -6.87 12.58
C ASP A 25 0.92 -5.48 13.21
N TYR A 26 0.93 -4.43 12.38
CA TYR A 26 0.74 -3.04 12.81
C TYR A 26 -0.73 -2.64 12.90
N PHE A 27 -1.58 -3.17 12.03
CA PHE A 27 -3.00 -2.84 11.98
C PHE A 27 -3.85 -4.11 12.07
N PRO A 28 -4.22 -4.56 13.29
CA PRO A 28 -4.98 -5.80 13.49
C PRO A 28 -6.36 -5.86 12.81
N VAL A 29 -6.92 -4.69 12.44
CA VAL A 29 -8.14 -4.62 11.61
C VAL A 29 -7.92 -5.23 10.22
N ILE A 30 -6.67 -5.29 9.75
CA ILE A 30 -6.26 -5.97 8.52
C ILE A 30 -5.87 -7.42 8.87
N PRO A 31 -6.65 -8.43 8.47
CA PRO A 31 -6.39 -9.81 8.88
C PRO A 31 -5.15 -10.40 8.19
N LYS A 32 -4.38 -11.19 8.95
CA LYS A 32 -3.18 -11.91 8.46
C LYS A 32 -3.47 -12.96 7.40
N ASN A 33 -4.53 -13.75 7.61
CA ASN A 33 -4.98 -14.80 6.71
C ASN A 33 -6.51 -14.77 6.73
N HIS A 34 -7.18 -14.56 5.60
CA HIS A 34 -8.64 -14.60 5.57
C HIS A 34 -9.17 -15.49 4.43
N PRO A 35 -10.12 -16.41 4.72
CA PRO A 35 -10.67 -17.36 3.75
C PRO A 35 -11.48 -16.70 2.62
N ALA A 36 -11.89 -15.43 2.76
CA ALA A 36 -12.56 -14.65 1.71
C ALA A 36 -11.62 -13.70 0.92
N GLY A 37 -10.30 -13.79 1.12
CA GLY A 37 -9.32 -13.06 0.30
C GLY A 37 -9.16 -11.56 0.60
N ARG A 38 -9.47 -11.10 1.82
CA ARG A 38 -9.20 -9.72 2.26
C ARG A 38 -8.19 -9.76 3.40
N GLY A 39 -7.07 -9.07 3.21
CA GLY A 39 -5.82 -9.08 3.98
C GLY A 39 -4.84 -8.20 3.21
N VAL A 40 -3.64 -8.69 2.90
CA VAL A 40 -2.76 -8.04 1.91
C VAL A 40 -2.59 -8.93 0.68
N GLY A 41 -3.18 -8.51 -0.44
CA GLY A 41 -3.03 -9.14 -1.76
C GLY A 41 -1.63 -8.95 -2.35
N GLY A 42 -1.28 -9.78 -3.33
CA GLY A 42 0.05 -9.78 -3.95
C GLY A 42 0.01 -10.17 -5.43
N TYR A 43 0.89 -11.07 -5.85
CA TYR A 43 0.94 -11.55 -7.24
C TYR A 43 -0.39 -12.13 -7.71
N VAL A 44 -0.84 -11.68 -8.89
CA VAL A 44 -1.96 -12.26 -9.62
C VAL A 44 -1.59 -12.23 -11.10
N ASN A 45 -1.67 -13.39 -11.76
CA ASN A 45 -1.41 -13.50 -13.19
C ASN A 45 -2.59 -12.92 -14.00
N ARG A 46 -2.63 -11.58 -14.13
CA ARG A 46 -3.72 -10.85 -14.81
C ARG A 46 -3.21 -9.66 -15.62
N THR A 47 -3.92 -9.30 -16.67
CA THR A 47 -3.82 -7.97 -17.28
C THR A 47 -4.72 -6.98 -16.52
N THR A 48 -4.52 -5.66 -16.73
CA THR A 48 -5.52 -4.68 -16.30
C THR A 48 -6.80 -4.84 -17.13
N HIS A 49 -7.92 -4.30 -16.66
CA HIS A 49 -9.20 -4.38 -17.37
C HIS A 49 -9.14 -3.81 -18.81
N THR A 50 -8.24 -2.87 -19.08
CA THR A 50 -7.99 -2.28 -20.40
C THR A 50 -6.97 -3.05 -21.26
N GLY A 51 -6.57 -4.26 -20.83
CA GLY A 51 -5.56 -5.07 -21.52
C GLY A 51 -4.12 -4.61 -21.30
N GLY A 52 -3.91 -3.56 -20.49
CA GLY A 52 -2.60 -3.06 -20.13
C GLY A 52 -1.85 -3.96 -19.14
N PHE A 53 -0.56 -3.68 -19.01
CA PHE A 53 0.33 -4.34 -18.07
C PHE A 53 -0.06 -4.08 -16.61
N SER A 54 -0.24 -5.13 -15.80
CA SER A 54 -0.54 -5.03 -14.37
C SER A 54 0.71 -5.23 -13.52
N ALA A 55 0.96 -4.34 -12.56
CA ALA A 55 2.02 -4.53 -11.57
C ALA A 55 1.83 -5.81 -10.72
N HIS A 56 0.61 -6.30 -10.56
CA HIS A 56 0.35 -7.60 -9.93
C HIS A 56 0.87 -8.77 -10.75
N ALA A 57 0.90 -8.67 -12.09
CA ALA A 57 1.43 -9.72 -12.96
C ALA A 57 2.96 -9.86 -12.88
N GLU A 58 3.62 -8.87 -12.28
CA GLU A 58 5.04 -8.93 -11.90
C GLU A 58 5.24 -9.23 -10.42
N GLY A 59 4.16 -9.29 -9.65
CA GLY A 59 4.16 -9.47 -8.19
C GLY A 59 4.79 -8.31 -7.42
N ARG A 60 4.86 -7.11 -8.05
CA ARG A 60 5.44 -5.89 -7.47
C ARG A 60 4.38 -4.94 -6.91
N ALA A 61 3.12 -5.39 -6.82
CA ALA A 61 2.02 -4.63 -6.21
C ALA A 61 1.37 -5.38 -5.06
N ALA A 62 0.88 -4.62 -4.09
CA ALA A 62 0.12 -5.09 -2.95
C ALA A 62 -1.24 -4.37 -2.90
N ASP A 63 -2.30 -5.14 -2.63
CA ASP A 63 -3.63 -4.59 -2.32
C ASP A 63 -3.87 -4.77 -0.81
N ILE A 64 -3.82 -3.68 -0.05
CA ILE A 64 -4.03 -3.68 1.41
C ILE A 64 -5.52 -3.39 1.65
N TYR A 65 -6.29 -4.41 1.99
CA TYR A 65 -7.75 -4.29 2.09
C TYR A 65 -8.19 -3.49 3.32
N LEU A 66 -8.90 -2.40 3.05
CA LEU A 66 -9.42 -1.42 4.02
C LEU A 66 -10.69 -0.80 3.44
N ASP A 67 -11.70 -0.53 4.26
CA ASP A 67 -12.95 0.12 3.84
C ASP A 67 -12.90 1.63 4.09
N ALA A 68 -12.95 2.43 3.03
CA ALA A 68 -12.95 3.89 3.11
C ALA A 68 -14.24 4.46 3.73
N TYR A 69 -15.30 3.66 3.88
CA TYR A 69 -16.53 4.05 4.55
C TYR A 69 -16.52 3.75 6.06
N ASP A 70 -15.52 3.01 6.54
CA ASP A 70 -15.25 2.83 7.96
C ASP A 70 -14.24 3.88 8.43
N LEU A 71 -14.56 4.62 9.49
CA LEU A 71 -13.74 5.77 9.91
C LEU A 71 -12.34 5.39 10.39
N GLU A 72 -12.18 4.25 11.05
CA GLU A 72 -10.87 3.77 11.51
C GLU A 72 -10.02 3.35 10.32
N GLN A 73 -10.59 2.53 9.43
CA GLN A 73 -9.90 2.04 8.24
C GLN A 73 -9.60 3.16 7.25
N LEU A 74 -10.45 4.18 7.15
CA LEU A 74 -10.19 5.39 6.37
C LEU A 74 -8.95 6.12 6.87
N ARG A 75 -8.80 6.30 8.19
CA ARG A 75 -7.63 6.96 8.78
C ARG A 75 -6.35 6.16 8.51
N ILE A 76 -6.41 4.84 8.65
CA ILE A 76 -5.29 3.94 8.32
C ILE A 76 -4.94 4.04 6.83
N GLY A 77 -5.94 3.99 5.95
CA GLY A 77 -5.74 4.06 4.50
C GLY A 77 -5.12 5.38 4.05
N ASN A 78 -5.57 6.51 4.62
CA ASN A 78 -4.98 7.82 4.37
C ASN A 78 -3.52 7.88 4.85
N ALA A 79 -3.25 7.42 6.08
CA ALA A 79 -1.90 7.43 6.63
C ALA A 79 -0.94 6.51 5.86
N LEU A 80 -1.41 5.35 5.39
CA LEU A 80 -0.64 4.48 4.47
C LEU A 80 -0.35 5.19 3.14
N MET A 81 -1.34 5.88 2.55
CA MET A 81 -1.13 6.63 1.32
C MET A 81 -0.04 7.70 1.49
N ASP A 82 -0.16 8.52 2.53
CA ASP A 82 0.81 9.59 2.82
C ASP A 82 2.20 9.01 3.12
N GLY A 83 2.29 7.96 3.94
CA GLY A 83 3.55 7.30 4.26
C GLY A 83 4.24 6.72 3.03
N PHE A 84 3.54 6.01 2.15
CA PHE A 84 4.14 5.49 0.93
C PHE A 84 4.60 6.60 -0.03
N ILE A 85 3.91 7.75 -0.06
CA ILE A 85 4.33 8.92 -0.84
C ILE A 85 5.60 9.52 -0.26
N GLU A 86 5.65 9.74 1.05
CA GLU A 86 6.81 10.28 1.77
C GLU A 86 8.04 9.39 1.59
N TYR A 87 7.87 8.08 1.79
CA TYR A 87 8.92 7.07 1.67
C TYR A 87 9.14 6.58 0.24
N SER A 88 8.53 7.22 -0.77
CA SER A 88 8.50 6.73 -2.15
C SER A 88 9.89 6.48 -2.73
N ARG A 89 10.87 7.35 -2.47
CA ARG A 89 12.25 7.19 -2.93
C ARG A 89 12.95 6.03 -2.23
N ASN A 90 12.75 5.90 -0.91
CA ASN A 90 13.40 4.88 -0.09
C ASN A 90 12.87 3.48 -0.40
N LEU A 91 11.56 3.34 -0.58
CA LEU A 91 10.88 2.08 -0.87
C LEU A 91 10.84 1.75 -2.37
N GLY A 92 11.14 2.74 -3.22
CA GLY A 92 10.98 2.62 -4.68
C GLY A 92 9.52 2.45 -5.07
N VAL A 93 8.62 3.26 -4.52
CA VAL A 93 7.19 3.30 -4.90
C VAL A 93 7.06 3.86 -6.32
N ASP A 94 6.33 3.14 -7.16
CA ASP A 94 6.02 3.52 -8.54
C ASP A 94 4.71 4.32 -8.58
N HIS A 95 3.64 3.80 -7.95
CA HIS A 95 2.39 4.50 -7.76
C HIS A 95 1.57 3.92 -6.60
N ILE A 96 0.65 4.72 -6.08
CA ILE A 96 -0.32 4.34 -5.06
C ILE A 96 -1.70 4.86 -5.43
N ILE A 97 -2.74 4.07 -5.16
CA ILE A 97 -4.14 4.41 -5.40
C ILE A 97 -4.94 4.11 -4.15
N TRP A 98 -5.72 5.07 -3.68
CA TRP A 98 -6.60 4.93 -2.52
C TRP A 98 -7.74 5.93 -2.64
N ASN A 99 -8.96 5.48 -2.35
CA ASN A 99 -10.14 6.33 -2.17
C ASN A 99 -10.35 7.40 -3.27
N GLY A 100 -10.28 6.97 -4.53
CA GLY A 100 -10.50 7.82 -5.70
C GLY A 100 -9.31 8.71 -6.06
N GLN A 101 -8.16 8.51 -5.41
CA GLN A 101 -6.94 9.27 -5.66
C GLN A 101 -5.80 8.38 -6.12
N ILE A 102 -4.88 8.94 -6.89
CA ILE A 102 -3.64 8.32 -7.30
C ILE A 102 -2.47 9.27 -7.09
N TRP A 103 -1.35 8.74 -6.62
CA TRP A 103 -0.04 9.37 -6.72
C TRP A 103 0.87 8.46 -7.56
N SER A 104 1.80 9.04 -8.33
CA SER A 104 2.80 8.24 -9.06
C SER A 104 4.11 8.97 -9.19
N LEU A 105 5.21 8.21 -9.19
CA LEU A 105 6.57 8.71 -9.30
C LEU A 105 6.76 9.65 -10.50
N THR A 106 6.12 9.33 -11.63
CA THR A 106 6.24 10.08 -12.88
C THR A 106 5.49 11.40 -12.92
N LYS A 107 4.45 11.58 -12.08
CA LYS A 107 3.61 12.79 -12.08
C LYS A 107 3.73 13.58 -10.78
N GLY A 108 4.19 12.96 -9.69
CA GLY A 108 4.05 13.49 -8.33
C GLY A 108 2.57 13.66 -7.96
N GLY A 109 2.33 14.30 -6.80
CA GLY A 109 1.05 14.82 -6.33
C GLY A 109 -0.16 13.86 -6.30
N PRO A 110 -0.94 13.81 -5.20
CA PRO A 110 -2.27 13.19 -5.25
C PRO A 110 -3.15 13.88 -6.29
N ARG A 111 -3.85 13.08 -7.10
CA ARG A 111 -4.79 13.56 -8.14
C ARG A 111 -5.95 12.59 -8.28
N PRO A 112 -7.09 13.01 -8.88
CA PRO A 112 -8.21 12.10 -9.12
C PRO A 112 -7.79 10.87 -9.91
N TYR A 113 -8.23 9.70 -9.46
CA TYR A 113 -8.07 8.43 -10.17
C TYR A 113 -9.34 8.15 -10.98
N THR A 114 -9.18 8.01 -12.29
CA THR A 114 -10.28 7.77 -13.24
C THR A 114 -10.18 6.41 -13.93
N GLY A 115 -9.39 5.48 -13.38
CA GLY A 115 -9.16 4.17 -14.00
C GLY A 115 -10.36 3.21 -13.85
N GLY A 116 -10.52 2.33 -14.83
CA GLY A 116 -11.70 1.44 -14.95
C GLY A 116 -11.84 0.33 -13.90
N ASN A 117 -10.84 0.13 -13.02
CA ASN A 117 -10.90 -0.87 -11.96
C ASN A 117 -11.67 -0.39 -10.70
N GLY A 118 -12.32 0.77 -10.77
CA GLY A 118 -13.10 1.36 -9.69
C GLY A 118 -12.29 2.30 -8.79
N PRO A 119 -12.94 2.95 -7.82
CA PRO A 119 -12.36 4.04 -7.06
C PRO A 119 -11.36 3.60 -5.97
N HIS A 120 -11.10 2.30 -5.77
CA HIS A 120 -10.20 1.81 -4.70
C HIS A 120 -10.65 2.29 -3.30
N THR A 121 -11.95 2.25 -3.03
CA THR A 121 -12.54 2.54 -1.71
C THR A 121 -12.50 1.34 -0.75
N ASN A 122 -12.05 0.18 -1.23
CA ASN A 122 -12.03 -1.07 -0.47
C ASN A 122 -10.62 -1.67 -0.32
N HIS A 123 -9.58 -0.98 -0.81
CA HIS A 123 -8.18 -1.31 -0.59
C HIS A 123 -7.25 -0.16 -0.99
N VAL A 124 -6.12 -0.03 -0.32
CA VAL A 124 -4.98 0.75 -0.79
C VAL A 124 -4.18 -0.12 -1.76
N HIS A 125 -4.05 0.32 -3.01
CA HIS A 125 -3.18 -0.32 -3.99
C HIS A 125 -1.83 0.38 -4.02
N VAL A 126 -0.75 -0.33 -3.76
CA VAL A 126 0.62 0.20 -3.89
C VAL A 126 1.44 -0.68 -4.83
N ALA A 127 2.08 -0.05 -5.81
CA ALA A 127 3.02 -0.69 -6.71
C ALA A 127 4.42 -0.15 -6.51
N PHE A 128 5.41 -1.04 -6.53
CA PHE A 128 6.82 -0.70 -6.43
C PHE A 128 7.48 -0.77 -7.81
N THR A 129 8.55 -0.01 -8.01
CA THR A 129 9.45 -0.17 -9.14
C THR A 129 10.04 -1.58 -9.13
N ARG A 130 10.44 -2.07 -10.32
CA ARG A 130 11.08 -3.39 -10.42
C ARG A 130 12.28 -3.51 -9.47
N ALA A 131 13.16 -2.51 -9.41
CA ALA A 131 14.30 -2.51 -8.51
C ALA A 131 13.90 -2.46 -7.03
N GLY A 132 12.98 -1.56 -6.65
CA GLY A 132 12.51 -1.42 -5.27
C GLY A 132 11.82 -2.68 -4.73
N SER A 133 11.15 -3.43 -5.60
CA SER A 133 10.45 -4.66 -5.22
C SER A 133 11.36 -5.81 -4.74
N GLN A 134 12.67 -5.75 -5.01
CA GLN A 134 13.60 -6.89 -4.85
C GLN A 134 14.24 -7.03 -3.46
N SER A 135 13.95 -6.15 -2.49
CA SER A 135 14.52 -6.27 -1.14
C SER A 135 13.50 -6.07 -0.04
N LYS A 136 13.71 -6.76 1.08
CA LYS A 136 13.08 -6.37 2.35
C LYS A 136 13.71 -5.06 2.78
N ASN A 137 12.89 -4.01 2.83
CA ASN A 137 13.37 -2.65 3.04
C ASN A 137 13.07 -2.18 4.46
N ALA A 138 14.09 -1.83 5.24
CA ALA A 138 13.93 -1.38 6.62
C ALA A 138 13.06 -0.13 6.75
N TYR A 139 13.03 0.72 5.71
CA TYR A 139 12.18 1.90 5.66
C TYR A 139 10.68 1.57 5.69
N LEU A 140 10.27 0.34 5.31
CA LEU A 140 8.87 -0.07 5.43
C LEU A 140 8.47 -0.14 6.90
N LYS A 141 9.32 -0.74 7.74
CA LYS A 141 9.08 -0.83 9.17
C LYS A 141 9.08 0.56 9.80
N GLN A 142 10.05 1.39 9.45
CA GLN A 142 10.13 2.77 9.94
C GLN A 142 8.86 3.57 9.63
N MET A 143 8.39 3.51 8.38
CA MET A 143 7.15 4.15 7.96
C MET A 143 5.95 3.67 8.78
N LEU A 144 5.83 2.36 9.03
CA LEU A 144 4.73 1.80 9.83
C LEU A 144 4.81 2.20 11.31
N ASP A 145 6.01 2.27 11.89
CA ASP A 145 6.25 2.77 13.25
C ASP A 145 5.76 4.24 13.37
N GLU A 146 6.10 5.09 12.39
CA GLU A 146 5.71 6.51 12.36
C GLU A 146 4.21 6.71 12.15
N ILE A 147 3.59 5.95 11.24
CA ILE A 147 2.13 5.98 11.04
C ILE A 147 1.40 5.61 12.33
N THR A 148 1.80 4.53 12.99
CA THR A 148 1.12 4.03 14.19
C THR A 148 1.23 5.04 15.33
N LEU A 149 2.41 5.63 15.52
CA LEU A 149 2.62 6.69 16.51
C LEU A 149 1.71 7.91 16.24
N SER A 150 1.63 8.34 14.98
CA SER A 150 0.80 9.48 14.57
C SER A 150 -0.70 9.23 14.83
N LEU A 151 -1.19 8.03 14.48
CA LEU A 151 -2.58 7.65 14.72
C LEU A 151 -2.91 7.64 16.22
N THR A 152 -2.06 7.05 17.07
CA THR A 152 -2.27 7.02 18.53
C THR A 152 -2.26 8.42 19.16
N ILE A 153 -1.31 9.28 18.77
CA ILE A 153 -1.24 10.66 19.29
C ILE A 153 -2.50 11.44 18.93
N SER A 154 -3.01 11.27 17.70
CA SER A 154 -4.22 11.96 17.29
C SER A 154 -5.43 11.54 18.12
N GLU A 155 -5.58 10.26 18.46
CA GLU A 155 -6.67 9.75 19.31
C GLU A 155 -6.62 10.33 20.72
N ILE A 156 -5.42 10.39 21.31
CA ILE A 156 -5.20 11.02 22.62
C ILE A 156 -5.55 12.52 22.56
N GLY A 157 -5.07 13.23 21.53
CA GLY A 157 -5.36 14.65 21.34
C GLY A 157 -6.87 14.94 21.22
N TYR A 158 -7.62 14.10 20.51
CA TYR A 158 -9.09 14.20 20.45
C TYR A 158 -9.76 13.88 21.79
N ALA A 159 -9.27 12.89 22.54
CA ALA A 159 -9.84 12.53 23.84
C ALA A 159 -9.67 13.63 24.90
N PHE A 160 -8.57 14.39 24.86
CA PHE A 160 -8.30 15.48 25.80
C PHE A 160 -8.75 16.88 25.31
N GLY A 161 -9.02 17.05 24.02
CA GLY A 161 -9.51 18.31 23.43
C GLY A 161 -10.98 18.64 23.70
N HIS A 162 -11.71 17.78 24.41
CA HIS A 162 -13.12 17.97 24.80
C HIS A 162 -13.33 18.14 26.32
N ILE A 163 -12.27 18.47 27.07
CA ILE A 163 -12.35 18.77 28.51
C ILE A 163 -11.89 20.21 28.76
N PHE A 164 -12.48 21.23 28.11
CA PHE A 164 -12.47 22.63 28.56
C PHE A 164 -13.67 23.38 28.01
#